data_AF-A0A946CSP2-F1
#
_entry.id   AF-A0A946CSP2-F1
#
_cell.length_a   1.000
_cell.length_b   1.000
_cell.length_c   1.000
_cell.angle_alpha   90.00
_cell.angle_beta   90.00
_cell.angle_gamma   90.00
#
_symmetry.space_group_name_H-M   'P 1'
#
loop_
_entity.id
_entity.type
_entity.pdbx_description
1 polymer ?
#
loop_
_entity_poly.entity_id
_entity_poly.type
_entity_poly.pdbx_seq_one_letter_code
_entity_poly.pdbx_strand_id
1 'polypeptide(L)' 'MIFRGPHPDVSAPNKNVAEFVLGDISAHKNKIAIIQSETKRKISFQELSESINQLAAGLQKNG' A
#
# COMPACT_ATOMS: atom_id res chain seq x y z
N MET A 1 -12.72 -13.72 32.64
CA MET A 1 -11.57 -14.45 32.08
C MET A 1 -11.07 -13.67 30.87
N ILE A 2 -9.77 -13.39 30.76
CA ILE A 2 -9.19 -12.62 29.64
C ILE A 2 -8.54 -13.62 28.69
N PHE A 3 -8.96 -13.59 27.43
CA PHE A 3 -8.35 -14.40 26.36
C PHE A 3 -7.46 -13.49 25.53
N ARG A 4 -6.24 -13.95 25.21
CA ARG A 4 -5.31 -13.27 24.32
C ARG A 4 -4.89 -14.22 23.20
N GLY A 5 -4.49 -13.66 22.07
CA GLY A 5 -3.91 -14.43 20.97
C GLY A 5 -2.62 -15.14 21.39
N PRO A 6 -2.17 -16.15 20.65
CA PRO A 6 -0.99 -16.94 20.99
C PRO A 6 0.33 -16.21 20.73
N HIS A 7 0.30 -15.05 20.07
CA HIS A 7 1.49 -14.30 19.71
C HIS A 7 1.74 -13.14 20.66
N PRO A 8 3.02 -12.76 20.88
CA PRO A 8 3.37 -11.59 21.66
C PRO A 8 2.75 -10.31 21.09
N ASP A 9 2.48 -9.35 21.97
CA ASP A 9 2.07 -8.02 21.55
C ASP A 9 3.18 -7.38 20.70
N VAL A 10 2.78 -6.76 19.58
CA VAL A 10 3.69 -6.03 18.70
C VAL A 10 3.40 -4.54 18.77
N SER A 11 4.44 -3.72 18.64
CA SER A 11 4.27 -2.27 18.59
C SER A 11 3.63 -1.87 17.26
N ALA A 12 2.49 -1.17 17.34
CA ALA A 12 1.90 -0.54 16.17
C ALA A 12 2.68 0.75 15.85
N PRO A 13 3.18 0.94 14.61
CA PRO A 13 3.85 2.18 14.24
C PRO A 13 2.91 3.38 14.34
N ASN A 14 3.39 4.48 14.92
CA ASN A 14 2.64 5.74 14.98
C ASN A 14 2.81 6.54 13.68
N LYS A 15 2.22 6.04 12.59
CA LYS A 15 2.18 6.72 11.28
C LYS A 15 0.85 6.47 10.57
N ASN A 16 0.49 7.35 9.65
CA ASN A 16 -0.75 7.19 8.89
C ASN A 16 -0.68 5.94 7.99
N VAL A 17 -1.85 5.38 7.64
CA VAL A 17 -1.94 4.12 6.90
C VAL A 17 -1.25 4.20 5.54
N ALA A 18 -1.35 5.33 4.83
CA ALA A 18 -0.72 5.50 3.53
C ALA A 18 0.82 5.45 3.64
N GLU A 19 1.39 6.12 4.64
CA GLU A 19 2.82 6.08 4.93
C GLU A 19 3.29 4.70 5.44
N PHE A 20 2.43 3.98 6.19
CA PHE A 20 2.73 2.61 6.61
C PHE A 20 2.80 1.65 5.43
N VAL A 21 1.84 1.71 4.51
CA VAL A 21 1.73 0.77 3.39
C VAL A 21 2.62 1.15 2.21
N LEU A 22 2.72 2.44 1.88
CA LEU A 22 3.41 2.93 0.68
C LEU A 22 4.83 3.43 0.96
N GLY A 23 5.21 3.64 2.22
CA GLY A 23 6.49 4.28 2.57
C GLY A 23 7.74 3.55 2.04
N ASP A 24 7.67 2.23 1.85
CA ASP A 24 8.78 1.42 1.31
C ASP A 24 8.48 0.83 -0.08
N ILE A 25 7.52 1.43 -0.81
CA ILE A 25 7.08 0.92 -2.11
C ILE A 25 8.24 0.87 -3.13
N SER A 26 9.18 1.81 -3.01
CA SER A 26 10.36 1.90 -3.89
C SER A 26 11.32 0.71 -3.76
N ALA A 27 11.44 0.11 -2.57
CA ALA A 27 12.26 -1.09 -2.36
C ALA A 27 11.67 -2.34 -3.04
N HIS A 28 10.43 -2.25 -3.51
CA HIS A 28 9.71 -3.36 -4.14
C HIS A 28 9.22 -3.02 -5.56
N LYS A 29 9.78 -1.97 -6.19
CA LYS A 29 9.32 -1.40 -7.47
C LYS A 29 8.96 -2.42 -8.56
N ASN A 30 9.78 -3.46 -8.75
CA ASN A 30 9.63 -4.46 -9.80
C ASN A 30 8.70 -5.63 -9.43
N LYS A 31 8.26 -5.74 -8.16
CA LYS A 31 7.35 -6.79 -7.72
C LYS A 31 5.93 -6.47 -8.21
N ILE A 32 5.16 -7.52 -8.48
CA ILE A 32 3.75 -7.38 -8.84
C ILE A 32 2.95 -7.06 -7.57
N ALA A 33 2.23 -5.93 -7.59
CA ALA A 33 1.37 -5.49 -6.51
C ALA A 33 -0.08 -5.98 -6.70
N ILE A 34 -0.57 -5.91 -7.94
CA ILE A 34 -1.96 -6.26 -8.28
C ILE A 34 -1.97 -7.15 -9.53
N ILE A 35 -2.74 -8.23 -9.48
CA ILE A 35 -3.08 -9.05 -10.65
C ILE A 35 -4.58 -8.91 -10.88
N GLN A 36 -4.95 -8.30 -12.00
CA GLN A 36 -6.35 -8.19 -12.40
C GLN A 36 -6.80 -9.53 -12.99
N SER A 37 -7.80 -10.18 -12.37
CA SER A 37 -8.18 -11.55 -12.74
C SER A 37 -8.75 -11.65 -14.16
N GLU A 38 -9.60 -10.70 -14.55
CA GLU A 38 -10.31 -10.72 -15.84
C GLU A 38 -9.39 -10.50 -17.03
N THR A 39 -8.49 -9.52 -16.93
CA THR A 39 -7.58 -9.12 -18.02
C THR A 39 -6.22 -9.81 -17.96
N LYS A 40 -5.93 -10.50 -16.85
CA LYS A 40 -4.59 -11.01 -16.49
C LYS A 40 -3.50 -9.93 -16.43
N ARG A 41 -3.89 -8.66 -16.42
CA ARG A 41 -2.95 -7.54 -16.31
C ARG A 41 -2.25 -7.60 -14.96
N LYS A 42 -0.93 -7.50 -14.99
CA LYS A 42 -0.08 -7.38 -13.81
C LYS A 42 0.31 -5.92 -13.66
N ILE A 43 0.13 -5.38 -12.46
CA ILE A 43 0.48 -4.01 -12.11
C ILE A 43 1.57 -4.12 -11.05
N SER A 44 2.74 -3.57 -11.36
CA SER A 44 3.88 -3.50 -10.46
C SER A 44 3.66 -2.48 -9.34
N PHE A 45 4.42 -2.59 -8.26
CA PHE A 45 4.44 -1.56 -7.21
C PHE A 45 4.88 -0.19 -7.75
N GLN A 46 5.75 -0.15 -8.77
CA GLN A 46 6.11 1.10 -9.45
C GLN A 46 4.90 1.74 -10.14
N GLU A 47 4.24 1.01 -11.04
CA GLU A 47 3.06 1.51 -11.78
C GLU A 47 1.93 1.92 -10.83
N LEU A 48 1.76 1.17 -9.74
CA LEU A 48 0.78 1.50 -8.71
C LEU A 48 1.12 2.82 -8.00
N SER A 49 2.38 3.01 -7.60
CA SER A 49 2.85 4.25 -6.97
C SER A 49 2.66 5.48 -7.87
N GLU A 50 3.03 5.34 -9.15
CA GLU A 50 2.87 6.40 -10.15
C GLU A 50 1.38 6.79 -10.31
N SER A 51 0.49 5.80 -10.42
CA SER A 51 -0.96 6.00 -10.52
C SER A 51 -1.55 6.69 -9.28
N ILE A 52 -1.16 6.26 -8.08
CA ILE A 52 -1.61 6.86 -6.81
C ILE A 52 -1.18 8.32 -6.72
N ASN A 53 0.07 8.63 -7.06
CA ASN A 53 0.59 9.99 -7.00
C ASN A 53 -0.11 10.91 -8.00
N GLN A 54 -0.39 10.43 -9.21
CA GLN A 54 -1.17 11.18 -10.20
C GLN A 54 -2.60 11.45 -9.72
N LEU A 55 -3.27 10.45 -9.15
CA LEU A 55 -4.61 10.60 -8.58
C LEU A 55 -4.62 11.62 -7.43
N ALA A 56 -3.68 11.51 -6.49
CA ALA A 56 -3.58 12.42 -5.35
C ALA A 56 -3.33 13.87 -5.79
N ALA A 57 -2.44 14.08 -6.76
CA ALA A 57 -2.21 15.41 -7.35
C ALA A 57 -3.47 15.95 -8.05
N GLY A 58 -4.22 15.08 -8.73
CA GLY A 58 -5.50 15.45 -9.35
C GLY A 58 -6.55 15.87 -8.31
N LEU A 59 -6.69 15.12 -7.22
CA LEU A 59 -7.61 15.45 -6.12
C LEU A 59 -7.22 16.77 -5.46
N GLN A 60 -5.93 17.00 -5.19
CA GLN A 60 -5.46 18.26 -4.62
C GLN A 60 -5.79 19.47 -5.49
N LYS A 61 -5.75 19.32 -6.82
CA LYS A 61 -6.04 20.42 -7.75
C LYS A 61 -7.53 20.74 -7.90
N ASN A 62 -8.40 19.77 -7.65
CA ASN A 62 -9.84 19.86 -7.96
C ASN A 62 -10.76 19.78 -6.72
N GLY A 63 -10.18 19.65 -5.53
CA GLY A 63 -10.90 19.69 -4.25
C GLY A 63 -10.83 21.07 -3.63
#